data_AF-A0A239JI75-F1
#
_entry.id   AF-A0A239JI75-F1
#
_cell.length_a   1.000
_cell.length_b   1.000
_cell.length_c   1.000
_cell.angle_alpha   90.00
_cell.angle_beta   90.00
_cell.angle_gamma   90.00
#
_symmetry.space_group_name_H-M   'P 1'
#
loop_
_entity.id
_entity.type
_entity.pdbx_description
1 polymer ?
#
loop_
_entity_poly.entity_id
_entity_poly.type
_entity_poly.pdbx_seq_one_letter_code
_entity_poly.pdbx_strand_id
1 'polypeptide(L)'
;MKILLKTTLLLFFVYSIQAQTDLKSLDGNISSEEAKGLEVLDKNESNQLLIDPSSDSYLKITVKSEELYVASLCICNEQDEVTVLHASAALGQILYKKEGDQWSTNQKFDWQLREVDMKDATIAKRNQYLRDNGWVANTMNMGNAGETEFIIDRQAYGENLKIAIGLMTAKNPNNIVGIPSGGTGDCANQKLVAGDPKNSYQFEVANWIEIEN
;
A
#
# COMPACT_ATOMS: atom_id res chain seq x y z
N MET A 1 -35.01 -26.49 51.80
CA MET A 1 -33.70 -25.80 51.81
C MET A 1 -33.29 -25.59 50.34
N LYS A 2 -33.47 -24.39 49.79
CA LYS A 2 -33.18 -24.07 48.38
C LYS A 2 -31.85 -23.31 48.31
N ILE A 3 -30.85 -23.89 47.65
CA ILE A 3 -29.55 -23.25 47.39
C ILE A 3 -29.68 -22.50 46.05
N LEU A 4 -29.59 -21.17 46.11
CA LEU A 4 -29.59 -20.29 44.95
C LEU A 4 -28.13 -20.07 44.50
N LEU A 5 -27.71 -20.71 43.41
CA LEU A 5 -26.39 -20.49 42.82
C LEU A 5 -26.47 -19.22 41.93
N LYS A 6 -25.82 -18.14 42.35
CA LYS A 6 -25.65 -16.93 41.54
C LYS A 6 -24.42 -17.11 40.65
N THR A 7 -24.63 -17.33 39.36
CA THR A 7 -23.56 -17.34 38.36
C THR A 7 -23.28 -15.89 37.94
N THR A 8 -22.21 -15.31 38.44
CA THR A 8 -21.72 -13.99 38.01
C THR A 8 -20.95 -14.16 36.71
N LEU A 9 -21.52 -13.72 35.60
CA LEU A 9 -20.84 -13.68 34.30
C LEU A 9 -19.94 -12.44 34.25
N LEU A 10 -18.62 -12.63 34.31
CA LEU A 10 -17.63 -11.57 34.15
C LEU A 10 -17.40 -11.35 32.64
N LEU A 11 -17.96 -10.27 32.07
CA LEU A 11 -17.57 -9.82 30.72
C LEU A 11 -16.20 -9.13 30.83
N PHE A 12 -15.15 -9.80 30.36
CA PHE A 12 -13.88 -9.15 30.06
C PHE A 12 -14.01 -8.39 28.74
N PHE A 13 -14.21 -7.08 28.81
CA PHE A 13 -13.94 -6.19 27.68
C PHE A 13 -12.42 -6.08 27.52
N VAL A 14 -11.86 -6.88 26.60
CA VAL A 14 -10.49 -6.69 26.14
C VAL A 14 -10.51 -5.47 25.22
N TYR A 15 -10.22 -4.29 25.79
CA TYR A 15 -9.86 -3.14 24.97
C TYR A 15 -8.48 -3.41 24.40
N SER A 16 -8.44 -3.94 23.18
CA SER A 16 -7.22 -3.97 22.39
C SER A 16 -6.79 -2.53 22.15
N ILE A 17 -5.75 -2.08 22.86
CA ILE A 17 -5.03 -0.85 22.51
C ILE A 17 -4.30 -1.19 21.22
N GLN A 18 -4.95 -1.01 20.08
CA GLN A 18 -4.24 -1.01 18.81
C GLN A 18 -3.28 0.17 18.85
N ALA A 19 -1.98 -0.10 18.65
CA ALA A 19 -1.00 0.96 18.45
C ALA A 19 -1.50 1.83 17.30
N GLN A 20 -1.82 3.08 17.59
CA GLN A 20 -2.31 4.01 16.59
C GLN A 20 -1.11 4.39 15.70
N THR A 21 -1.18 4.07 14.41
CA THR A 21 -0.16 4.51 13.46
C THR A 21 -0.13 6.02 13.41
N ASP A 22 1.06 6.61 13.56
CA ASP A 22 1.21 8.05 13.39
C ASP A 22 1.12 8.38 11.89
N LEU A 23 -0.09 8.71 11.43
CA LEU A 23 -0.27 9.13 10.05
C LEU A 23 0.30 10.51 9.77
N LYS A 24 0.76 11.28 10.77
CA LYS A 24 1.34 12.61 10.49
C LYS A 24 2.64 12.53 9.70
N SER A 25 3.38 11.42 9.82
CA SER A 25 4.58 11.18 9.02
C SER A 25 4.26 10.76 7.57
N LEU A 26 3.00 10.43 7.24
CA LEU A 26 2.57 10.10 5.88
C LEU A 26 2.30 11.38 5.08
N ASP A 27 3.31 12.25 4.97
CA ASP A 27 3.19 13.56 4.34
C ASP A 27 3.92 13.65 3.00
N GLY A 28 4.67 12.61 2.61
CA GLY A 28 5.48 12.59 1.40
C GLY A 28 6.76 13.41 1.50
N ASN A 29 7.22 13.75 2.72
CA ASN A 29 8.50 14.42 2.95
C ASN A 29 9.40 13.54 3.83
N ILE A 30 10.15 12.63 3.20
CA ILE A 30 11.00 11.69 3.92
C ILE A 30 12.21 12.45 4.48
N SER A 31 12.11 12.81 5.76
CA SER A 31 13.15 13.55 6.47
C SER A 31 14.44 12.74 6.56
N SER A 32 15.54 13.43 6.87
CA SER A 32 16.83 12.78 7.11
C SER A 32 16.83 11.89 8.35
N GLU A 33 15.88 12.06 9.27
CA GLU A 33 15.73 11.19 10.43
C GLU A 33 14.94 9.93 10.07
N GLU A 34 13.81 10.07 9.39
CA GLU A 34 13.03 8.93 8.88
C GLU A 34 13.87 8.04 7.97
N ALA A 35 14.64 8.64 7.06
CA ALA A 35 15.50 7.93 6.13
C ALA A 35 16.56 7.03 6.81
N LYS A 36 16.94 7.29 8.07
CA LYS A 36 17.89 6.43 8.81
C LYS A 36 17.29 5.10 9.24
N GLY A 37 15.97 5.06 9.41
CA GLY A 37 15.23 3.85 9.80
C GLY A 37 14.77 3.01 8.62
N LEU A 38 14.94 3.51 7.38
CA LEU A 38 14.49 2.81 6.18
C LEU A 38 15.57 1.90 5.62
N GLU A 39 15.17 0.69 5.22
CA GLU A 39 16.01 -0.26 4.54
C GLU A 39 15.68 -0.28 3.04
N VAL A 40 16.69 -0.29 2.18
CA VAL A 40 16.47 -0.43 0.73
C VAL A 40 16.15 -1.88 0.42
N LEU A 41 14.94 -2.11 -0.04
CA LEU A 41 14.44 -3.43 -0.39
C LEU A 41 14.87 -3.82 -1.82
N ASP A 42 14.72 -2.91 -2.78
CA ASP A 42 15.21 -3.08 -4.15
C ASP A 42 15.33 -1.72 -4.88
N LYS A 43 15.94 -1.72 -6.06
CA LYS A 43 16.15 -0.54 -6.90
C LYS A 43 16.04 -0.83 -8.39
N ASN A 44 15.60 0.17 -9.14
CA ASN A 44 15.73 0.21 -10.60
C ASN A 44 16.30 1.58 -11.00
N GLU A 45 17.55 1.59 -11.46
CA GLU A 45 18.33 2.82 -11.69
C GLU A 45 18.42 3.69 -10.41
N SER A 46 17.92 4.94 -10.47
CA SER A 46 17.85 5.87 -9.34
C SER A 46 16.58 5.69 -8.50
N ASN A 47 15.67 4.81 -8.88
CA ASN A 47 14.41 4.57 -8.18
C ASN A 47 14.64 3.51 -7.10
N GLN A 48 14.21 3.79 -5.88
CA GLN A 48 14.39 2.93 -4.72
C GLN A 48 13.04 2.59 -4.10
N LEU A 49 12.87 1.32 -3.76
CA LEU A 49 11.81 0.84 -2.90
C LEU A 49 12.44 0.57 -1.54
N LEU A 50 11.90 1.19 -0.50
CA LEU A 50 12.38 1.09 0.87
C LEU A 50 11.27 0.60 1.80
N ILE A 51 11.66 0.04 2.94
CA ILE A 51 10.77 -0.46 3.98
C ILE A 51 11.16 0.11 5.34
N ASP A 52 10.18 0.42 6.18
CA ASP A 52 10.36 0.66 7.62
C ASP A 52 10.07 -0.65 8.38
N PRO A 53 11.09 -1.33 8.94
CA PRO A 53 10.92 -2.59 9.65
C PRO A 53 10.45 -2.40 11.11
N SER A 54 10.16 -1.18 11.56
CA SER A 54 9.86 -0.90 12.98
C SER A 54 8.50 -1.37 13.49
N SER A 55 7.63 -1.91 12.62
CA SER A 55 6.27 -2.32 12.99
C SER A 55 5.90 -3.72 12.51
N ASP A 56 5.47 -4.57 13.45
CA ASP A 56 4.94 -5.90 13.17
C ASP A 56 3.47 -5.86 12.67
N SER A 57 2.77 -4.75 12.91
CA SER A 57 1.35 -4.58 12.56
C SER A 57 1.15 -3.91 11.21
N TYR A 58 2.08 -3.03 10.82
CA TYR A 58 1.99 -2.29 9.58
C TYR A 58 3.26 -2.46 8.75
N LEU A 59 3.08 -2.82 7.49
CA LEU A 59 4.13 -2.72 6.49
C LEU A 59 4.13 -1.27 5.96
N LYS A 60 5.20 -0.53 6.22
CA LYS A 60 5.38 0.79 5.58
C LYS A 60 6.38 0.68 4.45
N ILE A 61 5.95 1.12 3.28
CA ILE A 61 6.74 1.11 2.05
C ILE A 61 6.96 2.55 1.62
N THR A 62 8.19 2.85 1.26
CA THR A 62 8.60 4.17 0.81
C THR A 62 9.23 4.06 -0.57
N VAL A 63 8.89 4.99 -1.45
CA VAL A 63 9.44 5.11 -2.80
C VAL A 63 10.23 6.40 -2.85
N LYS A 64 11.49 6.31 -3.28
CA LYS A 64 12.32 7.46 -3.66
C LYS A 64 12.64 7.36 -5.14
N SER A 65 12.26 8.38 -5.89
CA SER A 65 12.39 8.44 -7.35
C SER A 65 12.76 9.85 -7.80
N GLU A 66 12.95 10.03 -9.11
CA GLU A 66 12.73 11.35 -9.71
C GLU A 66 11.26 11.78 -9.56
N GLU A 67 10.89 12.98 -10.00
CA GLU A 67 9.51 13.46 -9.89
C GLU A 67 8.51 12.44 -10.44
N LEU A 68 7.48 12.09 -9.64
CA LEU A 68 6.48 11.07 -9.94
C LEU A 68 5.11 11.68 -10.19
N TYR A 69 4.40 11.16 -11.19
CA TYR A 69 2.95 11.36 -11.30
C TYR A 69 2.17 10.30 -10.53
N VAL A 70 2.64 9.04 -10.56
CA VAL A 70 1.94 7.92 -9.95
C VAL A 70 2.92 6.92 -9.39
N ALA A 71 2.60 6.38 -8.22
CA ALA A 71 3.11 5.10 -7.75
C ALA A 71 1.94 4.11 -7.59
N SER A 72 2.08 2.91 -8.17
CA SER A 72 1.09 1.82 -8.05
C SER A 72 1.76 0.60 -7.45
N LEU A 73 1.46 0.32 -6.18
CA LEU A 73 1.97 -0.84 -5.46
C LEU A 73 1.04 -2.03 -5.71
N CYS A 74 1.58 -3.11 -6.26
CA CYS A 74 0.88 -4.38 -6.40
C CYS A 74 1.29 -5.32 -5.26
N ILE A 75 0.30 -5.92 -4.62
CA ILE A 75 0.48 -6.86 -3.51
C ILE A 75 -0.21 -8.17 -3.88
N CYS A 76 0.51 -9.28 -3.88
CA CYS A 76 -0.07 -10.62 -3.93
C CYS A 76 -0.07 -11.23 -2.54
N ASN A 77 -1.23 -11.69 -2.10
CA ASN A 77 -1.39 -12.40 -0.82
C ASN A 77 -1.26 -13.92 -1.00
N GLU A 78 -1.38 -14.66 0.11
CA GLU A 78 -1.32 -16.13 0.16
C GLU A 78 -2.47 -16.82 -0.58
N GLN A 79 -3.55 -16.09 -0.87
CA GLN A 79 -4.71 -16.59 -1.61
C GLN A 79 -4.57 -16.37 -3.14
N ASP A 80 -3.36 -16.04 -3.62
CA ASP A 80 -3.08 -15.77 -5.05
C ASP A 80 -3.89 -14.58 -5.62
N GLU A 81 -4.37 -13.67 -4.76
CA GLU A 81 -5.07 -12.45 -5.15
C GLU A 81 -4.10 -11.27 -5.26
N VAL A 82 -4.19 -10.51 -6.34
CA VAL A 82 -3.37 -9.32 -6.55
C VAL A 82 -4.21 -8.08 -6.31
N THR A 83 -3.85 -7.29 -5.30
CA THR A 83 -4.42 -5.97 -5.05
C THR A 83 -3.47 -4.91 -5.58
N VAL A 84 -3.99 -3.95 -6.35
CA VAL A 84 -3.23 -2.79 -6.84
C VAL A 84 -3.67 -1.56 -6.07
N LEU A 85 -2.73 -0.96 -5.33
CA LEU A 85 -2.87 0.24 -4.54
C LEU A 85 -2.28 1.41 -5.32
N HIS A 86 -3.14 2.32 -5.77
CA HIS A 86 -2.78 3.42 -6.66
C HIS A 86 -2.72 4.72 -5.87
N ALA A 87 -1.55 5.37 -5.86
CA ALA A 87 -1.32 6.67 -5.26
C ALA A 87 -1.01 7.70 -6.37
N SER A 88 -1.95 8.63 -6.57
CA SER A 88 -1.83 9.73 -7.52
C SER A 88 -2.49 10.99 -6.97
N ALA A 89 -3.30 11.71 -7.76
CA ALA A 89 -4.12 12.83 -7.28
C ALA A 89 -5.28 12.38 -6.36
N ALA A 90 -5.53 11.07 -6.29
CA ALA A 90 -6.45 10.39 -5.38
C ALA A 90 -5.86 9.01 -5.07
N LEU A 91 -6.33 8.37 -4.00
CA LEU A 91 -6.07 6.96 -3.74
C LEU A 91 -7.11 6.11 -4.47
N GLY A 92 -6.67 5.00 -5.04
CA GLY A 92 -7.55 4.02 -5.66
C GLY A 92 -7.08 2.60 -5.38
N GLN A 93 -8.02 1.66 -5.31
CA GLN A 93 -7.73 0.24 -5.14
C GLN A 93 -8.49 -0.59 -6.18
N ILE A 94 -7.87 -1.69 -6.62
CA ILE A 94 -8.52 -2.71 -7.42
C ILE A 94 -7.98 -4.11 -7.06
N LEU A 95 -8.87 -5.09 -6.97
CA LEU A 95 -8.53 -6.49 -6.70
C LEU A 95 -8.64 -7.31 -7.97
N TYR A 96 -7.63 -8.13 -8.24
CA TYR A 96 -7.66 -9.16 -9.26
C TYR A 96 -7.54 -10.56 -8.64
N LYS A 97 -8.31 -11.50 -9.18
CA LYS A 97 -8.26 -12.92 -8.79
C LYS A 97 -7.65 -13.73 -9.93
N LYS A 98 -6.90 -14.75 -9.57
CA LYS A 98 -6.27 -15.66 -10.54
C LYS A 98 -7.32 -16.52 -11.24
N GLU A 99 -7.30 -16.51 -12.56
CA GLU A 99 -8.18 -17.28 -13.46
C GLU A 99 -7.30 -17.96 -14.52
N GLY A 100 -6.89 -19.20 -14.24
CA GLY A 100 -5.89 -19.89 -15.07
C GLY A 100 -4.52 -19.21 -14.97
N ASP A 101 -3.97 -18.80 -16.11
CA ASP A 101 -2.64 -18.15 -16.19
C ASP A 101 -2.72 -16.60 -16.17
N GLN A 102 -3.91 -16.04 -15.92
CA GLN A 102 -4.14 -14.60 -15.88
C GLN A 102 -4.82 -14.18 -14.60
N TRP A 103 -4.77 -12.88 -14.31
CA TRP A 103 -5.51 -12.26 -13.22
C TRP A 103 -6.62 -11.41 -13.80
N SER A 104 -7.85 -11.63 -13.34
CA SER A 104 -9.05 -10.97 -13.84
C SER A 104 -9.74 -10.15 -12.76
N THR A 105 -10.41 -9.08 -13.19
CA THR A 105 -11.29 -8.26 -12.35
C THR A 105 -12.48 -7.75 -13.14
N ASN A 106 -13.58 -7.51 -12.42
CA ASN A 106 -14.74 -6.75 -12.91
C ASN A 106 -14.86 -5.38 -12.22
N GLN A 107 -13.90 -5.03 -11.37
CA GLN A 107 -13.87 -3.80 -10.62
C GLN A 107 -13.29 -2.65 -11.46
N LYS A 108 -13.47 -1.43 -10.96
CA LYS A 108 -12.76 -0.23 -11.41
C LYS A 108 -12.15 0.41 -10.18
N PHE A 109 -11.16 1.30 -10.37
CA PHE A 109 -10.66 2.10 -9.27
C PHE A 109 -11.81 2.91 -8.63
N ASP A 110 -11.97 2.76 -7.33
CA ASP A 110 -12.78 3.64 -6.50
C ASP A 110 -11.88 4.75 -5.93
N TRP A 111 -12.04 5.96 -6.45
CA TRP A 111 -11.13 7.07 -6.17
C TRP A 111 -11.56 7.86 -4.93
N GLN A 112 -10.71 7.90 -3.91
CA GLN A 112 -10.96 8.59 -2.65
C GLN A 112 -9.74 9.43 -2.21
N LEU A 113 -9.89 10.22 -1.14
CA LEU A 113 -8.81 10.99 -0.48
C LEU A 113 -7.99 11.87 -1.45
N ARG A 114 -8.57 12.97 -1.92
CA ARG A 114 -7.91 13.95 -2.80
C ARG A 114 -7.20 15.06 -2.03
N GLU A 115 -7.48 15.16 -0.74
CA GLU A 115 -6.94 16.20 0.13
C GLU A 115 -5.44 16.01 0.36
N VAL A 116 -4.68 17.07 0.10
CA VAL A 116 -3.21 17.07 0.17
C VAL A 116 -2.65 17.67 1.47
N ASP A 117 -3.51 18.17 2.37
CA ASP A 117 -3.05 18.69 3.66
C ASP A 117 -3.06 17.61 4.75
N MET A 118 -2.27 17.83 5.81
CA MET A 118 -2.23 16.96 6.99
C MET A 118 -2.85 17.65 8.22
N LYS A 119 -4.00 18.30 8.01
CA LYS A 119 -4.82 18.83 9.13
C LYS A 119 -5.59 17.70 9.80
N ASP A 120 -6.02 17.92 11.05
CA ASP A 120 -6.71 16.90 11.86
C ASP A 120 -7.91 16.25 11.15
N ALA A 121 -8.71 17.03 10.40
CA ALA A 121 -9.84 16.50 9.64
C ALA A 121 -9.40 15.56 8.50
N THR A 122 -8.32 15.88 7.79
CA THR A 122 -7.76 15.04 6.72
C THR A 122 -7.09 13.80 7.30
N ILE A 123 -6.37 13.95 8.42
CA ILE A 123 -5.80 12.82 9.17
C ILE A 123 -6.91 11.87 9.64
N ALA A 124 -8.04 12.39 10.13
CA ALA A 124 -9.17 11.56 10.55
C ALA A 124 -9.77 10.77 9.36
N LYS A 125 -9.92 11.40 8.19
CA LYS A 125 -10.36 10.72 6.95
C LYS A 125 -9.37 9.64 6.51
N ARG A 126 -8.07 9.93 6.53
CA ARG A 126 -7.00 8.96 6.19
C ARG A 126 -6.97 7.77 7.16
N ASN A 127 -7.15 8.03 8.46
CA ASN A 127 -7.30 6.97 9.46
C ASN A 127 -8.54 6.11 9.23
N GLN A 128 -9.67 6.72 8.86
CA GLN A 128 -10.88 5.97 8.52
C GLN A 128 -10.65 5.11 7.28
N TYR A 129 -10.03 5.66 6.24
CA TYR A 129 -9.70 4.93 5.02
C TYR A 129 -8.75 3.75 5.28
N LEU A 130 -7.71 3.92 6.12
CA LEU A 130 -6.82 2.84 6.55
C LEU A 130 -7.59 1.73 7.26
N ARG A 131 -8.51 2.07 8.18
CA ARG A 131 -9.34 1.06 8.86
C ARG A 131 -10.26 0.29 7.91
N ASP A 132 -10.82 0.98 6.93
CA ASP A 132 -11.83 0.40 6.03
C ASP A 132 -11.21 -0.43 4.91
N ASN A 133 -10.02 -0.05 4.43
CA ASN A 133 -9.37 -0.65 3.26
C ASN A 133 -8.06 -1.39 3.59
N GLY A 134 -7.58 -1.30 4.83
CA GLY A 134 -6.32 -1.90 5.27
C GLY A 134 -5.09 -1.21 4.67
N TRP A 135 -5.21 -0.06 4.03
CA TRP A 135 -4.05 0.69 3.54
C TRP A 135 -4.33 2.19 3.43
N VAL A 136 -3.27 2.98 3.35
CA VAL A 136 -3.31 4.41 2.99
C VAL A 136 -1.96 4.83 2.41
N ALA A 137 -1.94 5.87 1.57
CA ALA A 137 -0.71 6.47 1.06
C ALA A 137 -0.80 7.99 1.00
N ASN A 138 0.33 8.70 0.92
CA ASN A 138 0.29 10.10 0.52
C ASN A 138 -0.13 10.21 -0.96
N THR A 139 -0.70 11.36 -1.33
CA THR A 139 -1.09 11.68 -2.72
C THR A 139 -0.11 12.68 -3.33
N MET A 140 -0.15 12.80 -4.64
CA MET A 140 0.57 13.84 -5.38
C MET A 140 0.33 15.22 -4.75
N ASN A 141 1.39 16.03 -4.67
CA ASN A 141 1.40 17.39 -4.09
C ASN A 141 1.27 17.48 -2.56
N MET A 142 1.39 16.37 -1.81
CA MET A 142 1.48 16.44 -0.34
C MET A 142 2.88 16.85 0.16
N GLY A 143 3.94 16.34 -0.47
CA GLY A 143 5.32 16.54 -0.06
C GLY A 143 6.27 16.69 -1.24
N ASN A 144 7.46 16.12 -1.13
CA ASN A 144 8.50 16.21 -2.14
C ASN A 144 8.11 15.48 -3.43
N ALA A 145 8.43 16.10 -4.56
CA ALA A 145 8.35 15.47 -5.86
C ALA A 145 9.21 14.20 -5.90
N GLY A 146 8.59 13.04 -6.15
CA GLY A 146 9.28 11.75 -6.23
C GLY A 146 9.33 10.93 -4.94
N GLU A 147 8.68 11.41 -3.87
CA GLU A 147 8.55 10.67 -2.62
C GLU A 147 7.08 10.18 -2.45
N THR A 148 6.91 8.87 -2.28
CA THR A 148 5.60 8.26 -2.00
C THR A 148 5.74 7.25 -0.89
N GLU A 149 4.78 7.23 0.01
CA GLU A 149 4.74 6.42 1.21
C GLU A 149 3.41 5.67 1.24
N PHE A 150 3.47 4.39 1.58
CA PHE A 150 2.32 3.51 1.76
C PHE A 150 2.39 2.94 3.16
N ILE A 151 1.25 2.86 3.83
CA ILE A 151 1.05 2.11 5.07
C ILE A 151 0.02 1.03 4.76
N ILE A 152 0.38 -0.21 5.03
CA ILE A 152 -0.44 -1.39 4.78
C ILE A 152 -0.63 -2.13 6.10
N ASP A 153 -1.88 -2.38 6.46
CA ASP A 153 -2.26 -3.20 7.60
C ASP A 153 -2.03 -4.69 7.27
N ARG A 154 -1.07 -5.31 7.95
CA ARG A 154 -0.73 -6.73 7.75
C ARG A 154 -1.89 -7.65 8.15
N GLN A 155 -2.74 -7.25 9.09
CA GLN A 155 -3.92 -8.03 9.44
C GLN A 155 -4.93 -8.09 8.29
N ALA A 156 -5.03 -7.03 7.49
CA ALA A 156 -5.95 -6.96 6.36
C ALA A 156 -5.43 -7.69 5.10
N TYR A 157 -4.10 -7.69 4.88
CA TYR A 157 -3.49 -8.23 3.67
C TYR A 157 -2.84 -9.61 3.84
N GLY A 158 -2.53 -10.01 5.08
CA GLY A 158 -1.77 -11.22 5.39
C GLY A 158 -0.33 -10.92 5.82
N GLU A 159 0.32 -11.91 6.42
CA GLU A 159 1.68 -11.78 6.95
C GLU A 159 2.75 -11.98 5.89
N ASN A 160 2.52 -12.92 4.95
CA ASN A 160 3.41 -13.20 3.84
C ASN A 160 2.88 -12.54 2.57
N LEU A 161 3.60 -11.51 2.11
CA LEU A 161 3.21 -10.72 0.95
C LEU A 161 4.27 -10.81 -0.13
N LYS A 162 3.84 -10.76 -1.39
CA LYS A 162 4.74 -10.50 -2.52
C LYS A 162 4.41 -9.14 -3.09
N ILE A 163 5.41 -8.30 -3.27
CA ILE A 163 5.20 -6.93 -3.73
C ILE A 163 6.00 -6.58 -4.99
N ALA A 164 5.39 -5.75 -5.82
CA ALA A 164 6.01 -5.08 -6.95
C ALA A 164 5.42 -3.68 -7.06
N ILE A 165 6.13 -2.77 -7.71
CA ILE A 165 5.64 -1.40 -7.91
C ILE A 165 5.86 -0.94 -9.34
N GLY A 166 4.85 -0.29 -9.89
CA GLY A 166 4.90 0.44 -11.16
C GLY A 166 4.94 1.95 -10.90
N LEU A 167 5.91 2.64 -11.50
CA LEU A 167 6.15 4.07 -11.31
C LEU A 167 5.97 4.81 -12.64
N MET A 168 5.11 5.83 -12.64
CA MET A 168 4.99 6.78 -13.76
C MET A 168 5.75 8.05 -13.41
N THR A 169 6.95 8.21 -13.98
CA THR A 169 7.77 9.41 -13.74
C THR A 169 7.30 10.59 -14.59
N ALA A 170 7.48 11.81 -14.07
CA ALA A 170 7.10 13.03 -14.78
C ALA A 170 7.97 13.27 -16.02
N LYS A 171 9.23 12.83 -15.98
CA LYS A 171 10.18 12.93 -17.09
C LYS A 171 9.78 12.06 -18.28
N ASN A 172 9.27 10.85 -18.05
CA ASN A 172 8.85 9.94 -19.11
C ASN A 172 7.60 9.11 -18.74
N PRO A 173 6.40 9.72 -18.76
CA PRO A 173 5.17 9.07 -18.30
C PRO A 173 4.71 7.88 -19.18
N ASN A 174 5.30 7.71 -20.36
CA ASN A 174 5.02 6.58 -21.25
C ASN A 174 5.92 5.36 -20.96
N ASN A 175 6.98 5.52 -20.17
CA ASN A 175 7.89 4.45 -19.79
C ASN A 175 7.75 4.18 -18.30
N ILE A 176 6.86 3.24 -17.95
CA ILE A 176 6.65 2.86 -16.55
C ILE A 176 7.87 2.12 -16.04
N VAL A 177 8.44 2.60 -14.93
CA VAL A 177 9.54 1.94 -14.25
C VAL A 177 8.95 0.90 -13.29
N GLY A 178 9.35 -0.36 -13.43
CA GLY A 178 8.99 -1.44 -12.52
C GLY A 178 10.10 -1.73 -11.51
N ILE A 179 9.73 -1.98 -10.25
CA ILE A 179 10.63 -2.58 -9.23
C ILE A 179 9.92 -3.83 -8.70
N PRO A 180 10.52 -5.03 -8.76
CA PRO A 180 11.88 -5.33 -9.25
C PRO A 180 12.06 -5.15 -10.77
N SER A 181 13.28 -4.80 -11.19
CA SER A 181 13.58 -4.55 -12.61
C SER A 181 13.40 -5.82 -13.45
N GLY A 182 12.49 -5.77 -14.43
CA GLY A 182 12.24 -6.88 -15.35
C GLY A 182 11.45 -8.06 -14.78
N GLY A 183 10.93 -7.94 -13.54
CA GLY A 183 10.15 -8.99 -12.88
C GLY A 183 8.77 -8.56 -12.38
N THR A 184 8.29 -7.37 -12.78
CA THR A 184 6.99 -6.85 -12.32
C THR A 184 5.81 -7.40 -13.10
N GLY A 185 6.02 -7.92 -14.32
CA GLY A 185 4.95 -8.20 -15.27
C GLY A 185 4.09 -6.95 -15.53
N ASP A 186 2.77 -7.15 -15.57
CA ASP A 186 1.82 -6.05 -15.79
C ASP A 186 1.62 -5.12 -14.59
N CYS A 187 2.30 -5.32 -13.45
CA CYS A 187 2.31 -4.29 -12.39
C CYS A 187 2.92 -2.97 -12.91
N ALA A 188 3.86 -3.05 -13.86
CA ALA A 188 4.41 -1.89 -14.58
C ALA A 188 3.68 -1.61 -15.92
N ASN A 189 2.43 -2.06 -16.09
CA ASN A 189 1.67 -1.77 -17.30
C ASN A 189 1.20 -0.30 -17.33
N GLN A 190 1.47 0.41 -18.43
CA GLN A 190 1.10 1.82 -18.58
C GLN A 190 -0.38 2.10 -18.29
N LYS A 191 -1.30 1.27 -18.78
CA LYS A 191 -2.74 1.48 -18.57
C LYS A 191 -3.14 1.30 -17.10
N LEU A 192 -2.55 0.31 -16.44
CA LEU A 192 -2.82 0.05 -15.02
C LEU A 192 -2.33 1.23 -14.16
N VAL A 193 -1.07 1.64 -14.34
CA VAL A 193 -0.46 2.75 -13.59
C VAL A 193 -1.10 4.10 -13.96
N ALA A 194 -1.60 4.28 -15.18
CA ALA A 194 -2.34 5.49 -15.55
C ALA A 194 -3.74 5.58 -14.92
N GLY A 195 -4.21 4.55 -14.22
CA GLY A 195 -5.58 4.51 -13.66
C GLY A 195 -6.67 4.13 -14.67
N ASP A 196 -6.29 3.51 -15.81
CA ASP A 196 -7.19 2.99 -16.85
C ASP A 196 -7.07 1.45 -16.96
N PRO A 197 -7.44 0.69 -15.90
CA PRO A 197 -7.19 -0.74 -15.85
C PRO A 197 -7.97 -1.50 -16.91
N LYS A 198 -7.36 -2.56 -17.43
CA LYS A 198 -8.05 -3.61 -18.19
C LYS A 198 -8.68 -4.61 -17.23
N ASN A 199 -9.60 -5.42 -17.75
CA ASN A 199 -10.22 -6.50 -16.97
C ASN A 199 -9.26 -7.66 -16.69
N SER A 200 -8.13 -7.76 -17.40
CA SER A 200 -7.13 -8.80 -17.15
C SER A 200 -5.70 -8.35 -17.39
N TYR A 201 -4.79 -8.96 -16.63
CA TYR A 201 -3.35 -8.72 -16.64
C TYR A 201 -2.57 -10.01 -16.37
N GLN A 202 -1.28 -9.99 -16.73
CA GLN A 202 -0.29 -11.03 -16.42
C GLN A 202 0.71 -10.49 -15.39
N PHE A 203 0.50 -10.82 -14.13
CA PHE A 203 1.44 -10.47 -13.06
C PHE A 203 2.52 -11.55 -12.93
N GLU A 204 3.78 -11.15 -12.88
CA GLU A 204 4.91 -12.06 -12.68
C GLU A 204 5.20 -12.28 -11.19
N VAL A 205 4.18 -12.68 -10.43
CA VAL A 205 4.23 -12.78 -8.95
C VAL A 205 5.40 -13.63 -8.44
N ALA A 206 5.84 -14.64 -9.20
CA ALA A 206 6.99 -15.47 -8.85
C ALA A 206 8.32 -14.68 -8.78
N ASN A 207 8.40 -13.53 -9.45
CA ASN A 207 9.59 -12.67 -9.51
C ASN A 207 9.47 -11.45 -8.57
N TRP A 208 8.36 -11.31 -7.83
CA TRP A 208 8.12 -10.19 -6.92
C TRP A 208 8.90 -10.34 -5.62
N ILE A 209 9.06 -9.23 -4.89
CA ILE A 209 9.81 -9.20 -3.64
C ILE A 209 8.96 -9.82 -2.54
N GLU A 210 9.49 -10.84 -1.86
CA GLU A 210 8.84 -11.47 -0.72
C GLU A 210 9.07 -10.65 0.55
N ILE A 211 7.98 -10.37 1.26
CA ILE A 211 7.95 -9.72 2.57
C ILE A 211 7.34 -10.70 3.54
N GLU A 212 8.15 -11.14 4.50
CA GLU A 212 7.74 -11.97 5.62
C GLU A 212 7.53 -11.10 6.87
N ASN A 213 6.99 -11.69 7.93
CA ASN A 213 6.85 -11.08 9.26
C ASN A 213 7.83 -11.74 10.24
#